data_AF-A0A2M7FBV9-F1
#
_entry.id   AF-A0A2M7FBV9-F1
#
_cell.length_a   1.000
_cell.length_b   1.000
_cell.length_c   1.000
_cell.angle_alpha   90.00
_cell.angle_beta   90.00
_cell.angle_gamma   90.00
#
_symmetry.space_group_name_H-M   'P 1'
#
loop_
_entity.id
_entity.type
_entity.pdbx_description
1 polymer ?
#
loop_
_entity_poly.entity_id
_entity_poly.type
_entity_poly.pdbx_seq_one_letter_code
_entity_poly.pdbx_strand_id
1 'polypeptide(L)'
;MTRYLLAVVLSVLVCYGLIEAWPLVAGPSLSIVSPVNNASYPDGIVDVRGKAIRVAQLTLDGAPVLREEDGSFSSTFTFPRGGSILTFRAIDRFGRTVTATRTIFVP
;
A
#
# COMPACT_ATOMS: atom_id res chain seq x y z
N MET A 1 -7.57 -2.23 -48.54
CA MET A 1 -8.56 -2.19 -47.43
C MET A 1 -8.22 -3.16 -46.30
N THR A 2 -7.97 -4.44 -46.57
CA THR A 2 -7.61 -5.46 -45.56
C THR A 2 -6.41 -5.12 -44.66
N ARG A 3 -5.35 -4.50 -45.21
CA ARG A 3 -4.16 -4.09 -44.43
C ARG A 3 -4.48 -3.06 -43.33
N TYR A 4 -5.38 -2.11 -43.62
CA TYR A 4 -5.83 -1.11 -42.64
C TYR A 4 -6.71 -1.74 -41.56
N LEU A 5 -7.57 -2.69 -41.94
CA LEU A 5 -8.41 -3.45 -41.02
C LEU A 5 -7.57 -4.28 -40.04
N LEU A 6 -6.53 -4.97 -40.55
CA LEU A 6 -5.56 -5.69 -39.73
C LEU A 6 -4.80 -4.76 -38.76
N ALA A 7 -4.35 -3.60 -39.24
CA ALA A 7 -3.67 -2.62 -38.40
C ALA A 7 -4.57 -2.09 -37.27
N VAL A 8 -5.84 -1.81 -37.55
CA VAL A 8 -6.81 -1.37 -36.53
C VAL A 8 -7.04 -2.46 -35.50
N VAL A 9 -7.26 -3.72 -35.91
CA VAL A 9 -7.46 -4.84 -34.99
C VAL A 9 -6.21 -5.06 -34.11
N LEU A 10 -5.01 -5.07 -34.69
CA LEU A 10 -3.76 -5.16 -33.94
C LEU A 10 -3.61 -4.02 -32.93
N SER A 11 -3.92 -2.78 -33.34
CA SER A 11 -3.86 -1.62 -32.47
C SER A 11 -4.81 -1.75 -31.27
N VAL A 12 -6.06 -2.20 -31.49
CA VAL A 12 -7.03 -2.44 -30.41
C VAL A 12 -6.54 -3.52 -29.44
N LEU A 13 -6.00 -4.63 -29.96
CA LEU A 13 -5.45 -5.71 -29.13
C LEU A 13 -4.26 -5.24 -28.29
N VAL A 14 -3.36 -4.44 -28.88
CA VAL A 14 -2.21 -3.87 -28.16
C VAL A 14 -2.68 -2.88 -27.10
N CYS A 15 -3.59 -1.96 -27.42
CA CYS A 15 -4.16 -1.03 -26.45
C CYS A 15 -4.83 -1.76 -25.29
N TYR A 16 -5.65 -2.77 -25.57
CA TYR A 16 -6.28 -3.58 -24.54
C TYR A 16 -5.25 -4.30 -23.66
N GLY A 17 -4.24 -4.92 -24.27
CA GLY A 17 -3.15 -5.58 -23.53
C GLY A 17 -2.38 -4.61 -22.63
N LEU A 18 -2.13 -3.38 -23.08
CA LEU A 18 -1.46 -2.36 -22.27
C LEU A 18 -2.32 -1.90 -21.08
N ILE A 19 -3.64 -1.73 -21.29
CA ILE A 19 -4.58 -1.37 -20.22
C ILE A 19 -4.64 -2.47 -19.16
N GLU A 20 -4.78 -3.72 -19.59
CA GLU A 20 -4.88 -4.88 -18.68
C GLU A 20 -3.54 -5.18 -17.97
N ALA A 21 -2.40 -4.89 -18.62
CA ALA A 21 -1.09 -5.05 -18.01
C ALA A 21 -0.76 -3.95 -16.98
N TRP A 22 -1.41 -2.79 -17.04
CA TRP A 22 -1.09 -1.65 -16.19
C TRP A 22 -1.08 -1.95 -14.68
N PRO A 23 -2.07 -2.66 -14.10
CA PRO A 23 -2.08 -3.02 -12.67
C PRO A 23 -0.91 -3.93 -12.29
N LEU A 24 -0.43 -4.76 -13.23
CA LEU A 24 0.70 -5.66 -13.02
C LEU A 24 2.03 -4.90 -12.99
N VAL A 25 2.13 -3.78 -13.70
CA VAL A 25 3.35 -2.96 -13.79
C VAL A 25 3.40 -1.88 -12.70
N ALA A 26 2.26 -1.30 -12.31
CA ALA A 26 2.19 -0.16 -11.39
C ALA A 26 2.63 -0.46 -9.94
N GLY A 27 2.82 -1.73 -9.57
CA GLY A 27 3.34 -2.15 -8.26
C GLY A 27 2.42 -1.83 -7.07
N PRO A 28 2.86 -2.14 -5.84
CA PRO A 28 2.09 -1.86 -4.63
C PRO A 28 2.04 -0.35 -4.37
N SER A 29 0.89 0.12 -3.87
CA SER A 29 0.71 1.50 -3.42
C SER A 29 0.31 1.50 -1.96
N LEU A 30 0.96 2.35 -1.16
CA LEU A 30 0.74 2.47 0.27
C LEU A 30 0.53 3.95 0.63
N SER A 31 -0.60 4.23 1.27
CA SER A 31 -0.93 5.53 1.83
C SER A 31 -1.30 5.37 3.30
N ILE A 32 -0.64 6.13 4.18
CA ILE A 32 -0.87 6.10 5.62
C ILE A 32 -1.62 7.38 6.00
N VAL A 33 -2.83 7.21 6.52
CA VAL A 33 -3.69 8.30 7.00
C VAL A 33 -3.38 8.62 8.47
N SER A 34 -3.16 7.57 9.28
CA SER A 34 -2.78 7.67 10.68
C SER A 34 -1.80 6.54 11.02
N PRO A 35 -0.75 6.77 11.84
CA PRO A 35 -0.40 8.01 12.51
C PRO A 35 0.22 9.06 11.58
N VAL A 36 0.01 10.34 11.93
CA VAL A 36 0.75 11.45 11.31
C VAL A 36 2.20 11.40 11.79
N ASN A 37 3.13 11.78 10.93
CA ASN A 37 4.55 11.76 11.29
C ASN A 37 4.83 12.73 12.45
N ASN A 38 5.56 12.26 13.47
CA ASN A 38 5.87 12.93 14.73
C ASN A 38 4.66 13.29 15.59
N ALA A 39 3.54 12.56 15.46
CA ALA A 39 2.38 12.75 16.33
C ALA A 39 2.65 12.25 17.76
N SER A 40 2.02 12.92 18.74
CA SER A 40 2.10 12.57 20.16
C SER A 40 0.80 11.89 20.61
N TYR A 41 0.93 10.77 21.33
CA TYR A 41 -0.18 9.94 21.81
C TYR A 41 -0.07 9.75 23.33
N PRO A 42 -0.75 10.58 24.14
CA PRO A 42 -0.66 10.56 25.60
C PRO A 42 -1.03 9.23 26.26
N ASP A 43 -2.02 8.55 25.69
CA ASP A 43 -2.53 7.28 26.22
C ASP A 43 -1.73 6.06 25.72
N GLY A 44 -0.75 6.28 24.82
CA GLY A 44 0.02 5.20 24.18
C GLY A 44 -0.79 4.35 23.20
N ILE A 45 -2.07 4.66 22.98
CA ILE A 45 -2.95 3.97 22.03
C ILE A 45 -2.88 4.70 20.69
N VAL A 46 -2.51 3.96 19.64
CA VAL A 46 -2.26 4.50 18.31
C VAL A 46 -3.09 3.75 17.29
N ASP A 47 -4.01 4.47 16.64
CA ASP A 47 -4.76 3.95 15.51
C ASP A 47 -3.96 4.06 14.22
N VAL A 48 -3.57 2.90 13.71
CA VAL A 48 -2.88 2.75 12.45
C VAL A 48 -3.91 2.52 11.36
N ARG A 49 -4.07 3.53 10.48
CA ARG A 49 -5.07 3.54 9.42
C ARG A 49 -4.48 4.01 8.10
N GLY A 50 -4.91 3.39 7.02
CA GLY A 50 -4.44 3.75 5.69
C GLY A 50 -5.06 2.91 4.59
N LYS A 51 -4.43 2.98 3.41
CA LYS A 51 -4.83 2.25 2.22
C LYS A 51 -3.62 1.59 1.55
N ALA A 52 -3.73 0.31 1.27
CA ALA A 52 -2.72 -0.57 0.69
C ALA A 52 -3.29 -1.29 -0.54
N ILE A 53 -3.02 -0.74 -1.73
CA ILE A 53 -3.57 -1.20 -3.02
C ILE A 53 -2.52 -2.03 -3.77
N ARG A 54 -2.95 -3.11 -4.45
CA ARG A 54 -2.07 -4.06 -5.17
C ARG A 54 -0.98 -4.70 -4.30
N VAL A 55 -1.21 -4.73 -2.99
CA VAL A 55 -0.36 -5.41 -2.02
C VAL A 55 -0.81 -6.89 -1.94
N ALA A 56 0.05 -7.79 -1.46
CA ALA A 56 -0.27 -9.16 -1.08
C ALA A 56 -0.07 -9.33 0.43
N GLN A 57 1.00 -8.75 0.97
CA GLN A 57 1.32 -8.76 2.39
C GLN A 57 1.63 -7.34 2.89
N LEU A 58 0.96 -6.93 3.96
CA LEU A 58 1.24 -5.68 4.68
C LEU A 58 1.78 -6.03 6.06
N THR A 59 2.88 -5.42 6.45
CA THR A 59 3.45 -5.57 7.79
C THR A 59 3.75 -4.23 8.42
N LEU A 60 3.54 -4.13 9.73
CA LEU A 60 3.96 -3.05 10.59
C LEU A 60 5.04 -3.59 11.54
N ASP A 61 6.26 -3.05 11.46
CA ASP A 61 7.40 -3.48 12.29
C ASP A 61 7.65 -4.99 12.26
N GLY A 62 7.38 -5.61 11.10
CA GLY A 62 7.48 -7.06 10.88
C GLY A 62 6.23 -7.86 11.27
N ALA A 63 5.29 -7.30 12.02
CA ALA A 63 4.02 -7.94 12.33
C ALA A 63 3.02 -7.80 11.17
N PRO A 64 2.29 -8.85 10.77
CA PRO A 64 1.30 -8.77 9.70
C PRO A 64 0.11 -7.89 10.10
N VAL A 65 -0.34 -7.04 9.18
CA VAL A 65 -1.53 -6.19 9.35
C VAL A 65 -2.59 -6.64 8.34
N LEU A 66 -3.79 -6.91 8.84
CA LEU A 66 -4.94 -7.29 8.01
C LEU A 66 -5.50 -6.06 7.29
N ARG A 67 -5.95 -6.29 6.06
CA ARG A 67 -6.58 -5.28 5.21
C ARG A 67 -7.90 -5.83 4.67
N GLU A 68 -8.79 -4.92 4.38
CA GLU A 68 -10.09 -5.14 3.77
C GLU A 68 -9.96 -5.35 2.25
N GLU A 69 -11.04 -5.82 1.61
CA GLU A 69 -11.10 -6.04 0.15
C GLU A 69 -10.92 -4.73 -0.64
N ASP A 70 -11.37 -3.60 -0.09
CA ASP A 70 -11.21 -2.27 -0.69
C ASP A 70 -9.76 -1.72 -0.58
N GLY A 71 -8.88 -2.47 0.09
CA GLY A 71 -7.50 -2.13 0.37
C GLY A 71 -7.30 -1.22 1.58
N SER A 72 -8.36 -0.85 2.31
CA SER A 72 -8.22 -0.14 3.57
C SER A 72 -7.67 -1.06 4.66
N PHE A 73 -6.95 -0.49 5.61
CA PHE A 73 -6.54 -1.21 6.82
C PHE A 73 -6.75 -0.31 8.03
N SER A 74 -7.14 -0.92 9.14
CA SER A 74 -7.29 -0.27 10.43
C SER A 74 -6.88 -1.25 11.51
N SER A 75 -5.94 -0.85 12.34
CA SER A 75 -5.47 -1.65 13.48
C SER A 75 -5.03 -0.73 14.59
N THR A 76 -5.41 -1.06 15.82
CA THR A 76 -5.03 -0.28 17.00
C THR A 76 -3.88 -0.99 17.70
N PHE A 77 -2.81 -0.25 17.98
CA PHE A 77 -1.63 -0.75 18.66
C PHE A 77 -1.37 0.06 19.92
N THR A 78 -0.77 -0.59 20.91
CA THR A 78 -0.33 0.06 22.14
C THR A 78 1.19 0.16 22.13
N PHE A 79 1.69 1.36 22.35
CA PHE A 79 3.13 1.65 22.39
C PHE A 79 3.57 2.03 23.81
N PRO A 80 4.78 1.62 24.22
CA PRO A 80 5.34 2.05 25.49
C PRO A 80 5.70 3.54 25.44
N ARG A 81 5.89 4.14 26.62
CA ARG A 81 6.39 5.51 26.76
C ARG A 81 7.73 5.68 26.06
N GLY A 82 7.90 6.82 25.39
CA GLY A 82 9.08 7.16 24.60
C GLY A 82 8.79 7.36 23.11
N GLY A 83 9.87 7.46 22.32
CA GLY A 83 9.79 7.54 20.87
C GLY A 83 9.73 6.15 20.23
N SER A 84 8.78 5.93 19.33
CA SER A 84 8.68 4.70 18.54
C SER A 84 8.69 5.03 17.04
N ILE A 85 9.37 4.19 16.24
CA ILE A 85 9.42 4.31 14.78
C ILE A 85 8.61 3.16 14.20
N LEU A 86 7.49 3.50 13.55
CA LEU A 86 6.63 2.58 12.86
C LEU A 86 7.11 2.42 11.43
N THR A 87 7.43 1.19 11.04
CA THR A 87 7.88 0.82 9.70
C THR A 87 6.79 0.01 9.01
N PHE A 88 6.13 0.65 8.06
CA PHE A 88 5.14 0.03 7.20
C PHE A 88 5.83 -0.56 5.99
N ARG A 89 5.62 -1.85 5.74
CA ARG A 89 6.13 -2.53 4.56
C ARG A 89 5.00 -3.25 3.84
N ALA A 90 4.79 -2.87 2.59
CA ALA A 90 3.82 -3.48 1.70
C ALA A 90 4.55 -4.23 0.59
N ILE A 91 4.22 -5.50 0.39
CA ILE A 91 4.83 -6.40 -0.60
C ILE A 91 3.74 -6.85 -1.56
N ASP A 92 3.94 -6.73 -2.87
CA ASP A 92 3.01 -7.25 -3.88
C ASP A 92 3.22 -8.76 -4.15
N ARG A 93 2.35 -9.35 -4.98
CA ARG A 93 2.43 -10.78 -5.37
C ARG A 93 3.66 -11.12 -6.22
N PHE A 94 4.34 -10.10 -6.75
CA PHE A 94 5.52 -10.22 -7.61
C PHE A 94 6.82 -9.89 -6.83
N GLY A 95 6.73 -9.70 -5.51
CA GLY A 95 7.86 -9.40 -4.64
C GLY A 95 8.31 -7.94 -4.62
N ARG A 96 7.61 -7.02 -5.30
CA ARG A 96 7.93 -5.59 -5.22
C ARG A 96 7.49 -5.04 -3.87
N THR A 97 8.29 -4.14 -3.32
CA THR A 97 8.06 -3.62 -1.96
C THR A 97 8.00 -2.10 -1.93
N VAL A 98 7.07 -1.56 -1.15
CA VAL A 98 7.02 -0.15 -0.75
C VAL A 98 7.12 -0.08 0.76
N THR A 99 8.01 0.79 1.25
CA THR A 99 8.23 1.01 2.68
C THR A 99 7.92 2.47 3.01
N ALA A 100 7.25 2.70 4.13
CA ALA A 100 6.99 4.03 4.66
C ALA A 100 7.19 4.03 6.17
N THR A 101 7.79 5.10 6.69
CA THR A 101 8.09 5.22 8.12
C THR A 101 7.28 6.36 8.73
N ARG A 102 6.87 6.17 9.99
CA ARG A 102 6.23 7.20 10.83
C ARG A 102 6.85 7.15 12.21
N THR A 103 7.28 8.30 12.71
CA THR A 103 7.71 8.43 14.09
C THR A 103 6.54 8.88 14.95
N ILE A 104 6.39 8.32 16.14
CA ILE A 104 5.42 8.77 17.14
C ILE A 104 6.13 8.99 18.48
N PHE A 105 5.48 9.76 19.34
CA PHE A 105 5.93 10.01 20.70
C PHE A 105 4.82 9.69 21.70
N VAL A 106 5.17 8.97 22.77
CA VAL A 106 4.28 8.70 23.90
C VAL A 106 4.93 9.34 25.14
N PRO A 107 4.36 10.42 25.70
CA PRO A 107 4.93 11.12 26.85
C PRO A 107 4.92 10.32 28.17
#